data_AF-A0A7C6IT13-F1
#
_entry.id   AF-A0A7C6IT13-F1
#
_cell.length_a   1.000
_cell.length_b   1.000
_cell.length_c   1.000
_cell.angle_alpha   90.00
_cell.angle_beta   90.00
_cell.angle_gamma   90.00
#
_symmetry.space_group_name_H-M   'P 1'
#
loop_
_entity.id
_entity.type
_entity.pdbx_description
1 polymer ?
#
loop_
_entity_poly.entity_id
_entity_poly.type
_entity_poly.pdbx_seq_one_letter_code
_entity_poly.pdbx_strand_id
1 'polypeptide(L)' 'MDCDGFKSVNDTYGHLAGDRVLEHVATSMRRIFRNTDILGRIGGDELCIYI' A
#
# COMPACT_ATOMS: atom_id res chain seq x y z
N MET A 1 6.01 -2.69 -5.41
CA MET A 1 5.91 -3.47 -4.17
C MET A 1 4.54 -4.11 -4.15
N ASP A 2 4.50 -5.41 -3.89
CA ASP A 2 3.27 -6.16 -3.73
C ASP A 2 3.03 -6.44 -2.24
N CYS A 3 1.78 -6.44 -1.80
CA CYS A 3 1.43 -6.76 -0.41
C CYS A 3 1.10 -8.26 -0.31
N ASP A 4 2.12 -9.09 -0.03
CA ASP A 4 1.97 -10.54 0.13
C ASP A 4 0.83 -10.88 1.10
N GLY A 5 -0.15 -11.67 0.62
CA GLY A 5 -1.28 -12.12 1.45
C GLY A 5 -2.35 -11.05 1.72
N PHE A 6 -2.35 -9.92 1.00
CA PHE A 6 -3.35 -8.87 1.15
C PHE A 6 -4.79 -9.37 0.99
N LYS A 7 -5.01 -10.33 0.08
CA LYS A 7 -6.31 -10.98 -0.09
C LYS A 7 -6.77 -11.68 1.20
N SER A 8 -5.89 -12.38 1.91
CA SER A 8 -6.22 -13.03 3.18
C SER A 8 -6.63 -12.03 4.26
N VAL A 9 -6.03 -10.84 4.25
CA VAL A 9 -6.43 -9.73 5.15
C VAL A 9 -7.84 -9.26 4.81
N ASN A 10 -8.14 -9.02 3.52
CA ASN A 10 -9.49 -8.64 3.08
C ASN A 10 -10.53 -9.70 3.42
N ASP A 11 -10.21 -10.98 3.21
CA ASP A 11 -11.12 -12.08 3.45
C ASP A 11 -11.37 -12.30 4.95
N THR A 12 -10.39 -12.03 5.81
CA THR A 12 -10.49 -12.22 7.27
C THR A 12 -11.07 -11.01 8.00
N TYR A 13 -10.70 -9.79 7.59
CA TYR A 13 -10.98 -8.55 8.31
C TYR A 13 -11.83 -7.55 7.52
N GLY A 14 -12.16 -7.87 6.27
CA GLY A 14 -12.92 -7.02 5.37
C GLY A 14 -12.07 -5.99 4.62
N HIS A 15 -12.60 -5.51 3.49
CA HIS A 15 -11.92 -4.54 2.62
C HIS A 15 -11.54 -3.23 3.33
N LEU A 16 -12.34 -2.79 4.30
CA LEU A 16 -12.05 -1.60 5.11
C LEU A 16 -10.78 -1.74 5.95
N ALA A 17 -10.46 -2.96 6.38
CA ALA A 17 -9.20 -3.26 7.06
C ALA A 17 -8.03 -3.28 6.07
N GLY A 18 -8.23 -3.84 4.87
CA GLY A 18 -7.25 -3.78 3.78
C GLY A 18 -6.90 -2.34 3.39
N ASP A 19 -7.89 -1.46 3.25
CA ASP A 19 -7.64 -0.05 2.92
C ASP A 19 -6.77 0.64 3.98
N ARG A 20 -7.02 0.36 5.27
CA ARG A 20 -6.18 0.88 6.37
C ARG A 20 -4.75 0.36 6.31
N VAL A 21 -4.55 -0.91 5.91
CA VAL A 21 -3.20 -1.46 5.71
C VAL A 21 -2.49 -0.71 4.59
N LEU A 22 -3.15 -0.51 3.45
CA LEU A 22 -2.57 0.23 2.31
C LEU A 22 -2.23 1.68 2.68
N GLU A 23 -3.11 2.38 3.41
CA GLU A 23 -2.83 3.73 3.94
C GLU A 23 -1.60 3.74 4.85
N HIS A 24 -1.48 2.75 5.73
CA HIS A 24 -0.35 2.67 6.66
C HIS A 24 0.97 2.39 5.94
N VAL A 25 0.95 1.49 4.95
CA VAL A 25 2.10 1.22 4.09
C VAL A 25 2.49 2.47 3.31
N ALA A 26 1.54 3.14 2.67
CA ALA A 26 1.79 4.37 1.91
C ALA A 26 2.37 5.48 2.79
N THR A 27 1.83 5.66 4.00
CA THR A 27 2.34 6.64 4.97
C THR A 27 3.76 6.30 5.42
N SER A 28 4.05 5.02 5.66
CA SER A 28 5.39 4.56 6.05
C SER A 28 6.40 4.79 4.93
N MET A 29 6.01 4.46 3.69
CA MET A 29 6.80 4.74 2.49
C MET A 29 7.10 6.23 2.36
N ARG A 30 6.11 7.10 2.54
CA ARG A 30 6.29 8.55 2.45
C ARG A 30 7.29 9.13 3.46
N ARG A 31 7.59 8.43 4.56
CA ARG A 31 8.64 8.82 5.52
C ARG A 31 10.04 8.38 5.08
N ILE A 32 10.13 7.37 4.22
CA ILE A 32 11.38 6.79 3.72
C ILE A 32 11.81 7.46 2.42
N PHE A 33 10.85 7.75 1.54
CA PHE A 33 11.08 8.35 0.21
C PHE A 33 11.12 9.88 0.26
N ARG A 34 11.85 10.48 -0.68
CA ARG A 34 11.98 11.94 -0.78
C ARG A 34 10.70 12.54 -1.35
N ASN A 35 10.48 13.82 -1.12
CA ASN A 35 9.29 14.52 -1.59
C ASN A 35 9.20 14.63 -3.14
N THR A 36 10.28 14.28 -3.85
CA THR A 36 10.37 14.20 -5.30
C THR A 36 9.86 12.87 -5.86
N ASP A 37 9.75 11.85 -5.01
CA ASP A 37 9.44 10.48 -5.43
C ASP A 37 7.91 10.34 -5.52
N ILE A 38 7.42 9.82 -6.63
CA ILE A 38 5.98 9.68 -6.86
C ILE A 38 5.54 8.30 -6.38
N LEU A 39 4.68 8.27 -5.36
CA LEU A 39 4.01 7.05 -4.90
C LEU A 39 2.65 6.92 -5.59
N GLY A 40 2.45 5.81 -6.30
CA GLY A 40 1.21 5.50 -7.01
C GLY A 40 0.65 4.13 -6.65
N ARG A 41 -0.67 4.01 -6.58
CA ARG A 41 -1.37 2.72 -6.51
C ARG A 41 -1.72 2.28 -7.93
N ILE A 42 -1.15 1.17 -8.37
CA ILE A 42 -1.32 0.61 -9.72
C ILE A 42 -2.36 -0.52 -9.76
N GLY A 43 -2.61 -1.17 -8.62
CA GLY A 43 -3.55 -2.27 -8.49
C GLY A 43 -4.23 -2.31 -7.12
N GLY A 44 -4.92 -3.43 -6.83
CA GLY A 44 -5.60 -3.62 -5.54
C GLY A 44 -4.63 -3.55 -4.36
N ASP A 45 -3.56 -4.32 -4.44
CA ASP A 45 -2.45 -4.46 -3.49
C ASP A 45 -1.12 -3.92 -4.01
N GLU A 46 -1.05 -3.57 -5.29
CA GLU A 46 0.18 -3.14 -5.92
C GLU A 46 0.44 -1.63 -5.73
N LEU A 47 1.60 -1.33 -5.14
CA LEU A 47 2.12 0.02 -4.97
C LEU A 47 3.39 0.21 -5.81
N CYS A 48 3.47 1.31 -6.54
CA CYS A 48 4.63 1.71 -7.33
C CYS A 48 5.28 2.97 -6.76
N ILE A 49 6.60 3.04 -6.86
CA ILE A 49 7.37 4.24 -6.57
C ILE A 49 8.17 4.59 -7.82
N TYR A 50 8.01 5.82 -8.28
CA TYR A 50 8.84 6.41 -9.33
C TYR A 50 9.84 7.36 -8.68
N ILE A 51 11.12 7.05 -8.85
CA ILE A 51 12.29 7.76 -8.29
C ILE A 51 13.02 8.50 -9.40
#